data_AF-A0A9X3DTX3-F1
#
_entry.id   AF-A0A9X3DTX3-F1
#
_cell.length_a   1.000
_cell.length_b   1.000
_cell.length_c   1.000
_cell.angle_alpha   90.00
_cell.angle_beta   90.00
_cell.angle_gamma   90.00
#
_symmetry.space_group_name_H-M   'P 1'
#
loop_
_entity.id
_entity.type
_entity.pdbx_description
1 polymer ?
#
loop_
_entity_poly.entity_id
_entity_poly.type
_entity_poly.pdbx_seq_one_letter_code
_entity_poly.pdbx_strand_id
1 'polypeptide(L)'
;MNPFETQTSTSQPHPASFTPNKDNPFSPKGRFGRLSYLAWLFIISMLYTCVLFIIAGLAVVALMQTGSQNPAALLESSLGYFVIFLAVAVVIAFTVVNICIAIRRIHDLNKSGWLWLLFLIPLVNIFFGIYVMCAKGTEGNNNYGPQRQTEQTEKLLGSLYAVFLAIFIVAYGSIAVWVISMQGSIPQSMDSMEMSEHDTSNLEQELAQAAQELEQTSDEIEHSAQDAEQSTETEHLNEDSHSNTQEVNQR
;
A
#
# COMPACT_ATOMS: atom_id res chain seq x y z
N MET A 1 -16.81 90.71 -0.86
CA MET A 1 -15.95 89.56 -0.48
C MET A 1 -15.75 89.60 1.02
N ASN A 2 -16.08 88.52 1.72
CA ASN A 2 -15.88 88.41 3.17
C ASN A 2 -14.54 87.68 3.42
N PRO A 3 -13.58 88.20 4.20
CA PRO A 3 -12.22 87.65 4.28
C PRO A 3 -12.02 86.60 5.40
N PHE A 4 -13.10 86.03 5.96
CA PHE A 4 -13.01 85.03 7.03
C PHE A 4 -13.79 83.76 6.69
N GLU A 5 -13.37 83.04 5.64
CA GLU A 5 -13.65 81.60 5.54
C GLU A 5 -12.56 80.85 6.29
N THR A 6 -12.84 80.52 7.55
CA THR A 6 -12.06 79.55 8.31
C THR A 6 -12.23 78.20 7.62
N GLN A 7 -11.18 77.72 6.95
CA GLN A 7 -11.14 76.36 6.43
C GLN A 7 -11.26 75.40 7.61
N THR A 8 -12.46 74.85 7.82
CA THR A 8 -12.67 73.71 8.69
C THR A 8 -12.07 72.52 7.96
N SER A 9 -10.82 72.21 8.31
CA SER A 9 -10.20 70.94 7.94
C SER A 9 -11.00 69.83 8.61
N THR A 10 -11.99 69.29 7.89
CA THR A 10 -12.51 67.95 8.20
C THR A 10 -11.34 67.00 8.07
N SER A 11 -10.73 66.66 9.20
CA SER A 11 -9.83 65.51 9.32
C SER A 11 -10.64 64.27 8.97
N GLN A 12 -10.61 63.91 7.70
CA GLN A 12 -10.97 62.57 7.27
C GLN A 12 -10.22 61.60 8.19
N PRO A 13 -10.89 60.64 8.86
CA PRO A 13 -10.17 59.64 9.60
C PRO A 13 -9.29 58.92 8.60
N HIS A 14 -7.98 59.09 8.76
CA HIS A 14 -6.99 58.38 7.97
C HIS A 14 -7.38 56.90 8.03
N PRO A 15 -7.71 56.24 6.91
CA PRO A 15 -8.02 54.81 6.94
C PRO A 15 -6.78 54.16 7.56
N ALA A 16 -6.96 53.54 8.72
CA ALA A 16 -5.90 52.86 9.44
C ALA A 16 -5.09 52.09 8.40
N SER A 17 -3.85 52.52 8.17
CA SER A 17 -2.99 51.92 7.17
C SER A 17 -2.83 50.47 7.57
N PHE A 18 -3.57 49.59 6.88
CA PHE A 18 -3.43 48.16 6.99
C PHE A 18 -2.01 47.88 6.53
N THR A 19 -1.09 47.79 7.47
CA THR A 19 0.18 47.13 7.22
C THR A 19 -0.20 45.66 7.11
N PRO A 20 -0.09 45.04 5.92
CA PRO A 20 -0.25 43.60 5.82
C PRO A 20 0.87 43.03 6.68
N ASN A 21 0.55 42.65 7.91
CA ASN A 21 1.49 41.96 8.76
C ASN A 21 1.93 40.73 7.97
N LYS A 22 3.23 40.59 7.76
CA LYS A 22 3.81 39.51 6.96
C LYS A 22 3.43 38.19 7.63
N ASP A 23 2.39 37.56 7.11
CA ASP A 23 1.84 36.35 7.69
C ASP A 23 2.67 35.15 7.23
N ASN A 24 3.25 34.46 8.20
CA ASN A 24 4.05 33.27 7.96
C ASN A 24 3.20 32.02 8.22
N PRO A 25 2.84 31.23 7.20
CA PRO A 25 1.95 30.07 7.32
C PRO A 25 2.47 28.99 8.28
N PHE A 26 3.80 28.93 8.47
CA PHE A 26 4.48 27.99 9.36
C PHE A 26 4.53 28.42 10.83
N SER A 27 4.10 29.65 11.16
CA SER A 27 3.97 30.10 12.55
C SER A 27 2.60 29.72 13.10
N PRO A 28 2.46 29.24 14.35
CA PRO A 28 1.16 28.98 14.96
C PRO A 28 0.37 30.26 15.30
N LYS A 29 0.97 31.45 15.11
CA LYS A 29 0.33 32.73 15.37
C LYS A 29 -0.67 33.08 14.25
N GLY A 30 -1.77 33.72 14.63
CA GLY A 30 -2.81 34.15 13.71
C GLY A 30 -3.87 33.07 13.46
N ARG A 31 -4.63 33.28 12.38
CA ARG A 31 -5.87 32.55 12.08
C ARG A 31 -5.88 32.08 10.63
N PHE A 32 -6.55 30.96 10.39
CA PHE A 32 -6.88 30.50 9.04
C PHE A 32 -8.38 30.26 8.88
N GLY A 33 -8.94 30.84 7.82
CA GLY A 33 -10.27 30.48 7.35
C GLY A 33 -10.31 29.05 6.79
N ARG A 34 -11.52 28.53 6.57
CA ARG A 34 -11.74 27.15 6.09
C ARG A 34 -11.01 26.83 4.78
N LEU A 35 -11.12 27.72 3.79
CA LEU A 35 -10.51 27.51 2.47
C LEU A 35 -8.99 27.65 2.51
N SER A 36 -8.46 28.65 3.25
CA SER A 36 -7.01 28.75 3.47
C SER A 36 -6.47 27.49 4.16
N TYR A 37 -7.15 26.99 5.19
CA TYR A 37 -6.78 25.75 5.87
C TYR A 37 -6.72 24.56 4.92
N LEU A 38 -7.76 24.36 4.09
CA LEU A 38 -7.79 23.30 3.09
C LEU A 38 -6.71 23.44 2.02
N ALA A 39 -6.45 24.66 1.54
CA ALA A 39 -5.41 24.92 0.57
C ALA A 39 -4.01 24.59 1.10
N TRP A 40 -3.69 25.05 2.31
CA TRP A 40 -2.40 24.75 2.93
C TRP A 40 -2.25 23.28 3.29
N LEU A 41 -3.33 22.62 3.74
CA LEU A 41 -3.35 21.19 3.94
C LEU A 41 -3.06 20.44 2.63
N PHE A 42 -3.65 20.88 1.52
CA PHE A 42 -3.37 20.29 0.20
C PHE A 42 -1.92 20.44 -0.22
N ILE A 43 -1.36 21.66 -0.17
CA ILE A 43 0.04 21.93 -0.55
C ILE A 43 0.99 21.05 0.27
N ILE A 44 0.81 21.03 1.59
CA ILE A 44 1.67 20.27 2.49
C ILE A 44 1.49 18.76 2.27
N SER A 45 0.27 18.28 2.04
CA SER A 45 0.02 16.87 1.74
C SER A 45 0.66 16.43 0.40
N MET A 46 0.53 17.24 -0.65
CA MET A 46 1.16 16.96 -1.95
C MET A 46 2.68 16.94 -1.81
N LEU A 47 3.27 17.95 -1.18
CA LEU A 47 4.70 18.01 -0.95
C LEU A 47 5.19 16.81 -0.12
N TYR A 48 4.47 16.46 0.95
CA TYR A 48 4.77 15.30 1.78
C TYR A 48 4.76 14.01 0.95
N THR A 49 3.72 13.78 0.13
CA THR A 49 3.65 12.59 -0.72
C THR A 49 4.78 12.53 -1.75
N CYS A 50 5.15 13.65 -2.39
CA CYS A 50 6.28 13.70 -3.31
C CYS A 50 7.59 13.32 -2.62
N VAL A 51 7.85 13.86 -1.42
CA VAL A 51 9.06 13.53 -0.66
C VAL A 51 9.05 12.06 -0.23
N LEU A 52 7.91 11.51 0.19
CA LEU A 52 7.78 10.10 0.51
C LEU A 52 8.04 9.19 -0.69
N PHE A 53 7.60 9.55 -1.90
CA PHE A 53 7.91 8.78 -3.11
C PHE A 53 9.41 8.76 -3.41
N ILE A 54 10.11 9.87 -3.20
CA ILE A 54 11.57 9.92 -3.36
C ILE A 54 12.24 9.00 -2.34
N ILE A 55 11.83 9.07 -1.07
CA ILE A 55 12.38 8.21 0.00
C ILE A 55 12.06 6.73 -0.26
N ALA A 56 10.85 6.41 -0.72
CA ALA A 56 10.48 5.06 -1.10
C ALA A 56 11.33 4.54 -2.27
N GLY A 57 11.61 5.39 -3.27
CA GLY A 57 12.54 5.05 -4.36
C GLY A 57 13.95 4.73 -3.84
N LEU A 58 14.46 5.55 -2.91
CA LEU A 58 15.75 5.28 -2.24
C LEU A 58 15.72 4.00 -1.41
N ALA A 59 14.61 3.71 -0.72
CA ALA A 59 14.42 2.48 0.03
C ALA A 59 14.46 1.26 -0.90
N VAL A 60 13.81 1.33 -2.06
CA VAL A 60 13.85 0.26 -3.07
C VAL A 60 15.29 0.04 -3.55
N VAL A 61 16.03 1.10 -3.90
CA VAL A 61 17.44 0.98 -4.30
C VAL A 61 18.28 0.35 -3.19
N ALA A 62 18.08 0.76 -1.94
CA ALA A 62 18.78 0.18 -0.78
C ALA A 62 18.46 -1.30 -0.58
N LEU A 63 17.20 -1.70 -0.79
CA LEU A 63 16.78 -3.10 -0.68
C LEU A 63 17.38 -3.96 -1.79
N MET A 64 17.42 -3.44 -3.03
CA MET A 64 18.01 -4.15 -4.17
C MET A 64 19.51 -4.43 -3.97
N GLN A 65 20.22 -3.57 -3.24
CA GLN A 65 21.64 -3.79 -2.92
C GLN A 65 21.86 -4.94 -1.92
N THR A 66 20.88 -5.24 -1.07
CA THR A 66 20.98 -6.37 -0.14
C THR A 66 20.70 -7.72 -0.82
N GLY A 67 20.09 -7.72 -2.01
CA GLY A 67 19.71 -8.96 -2.72
C GLY A 67 18.57 -9.75 -2.06
N SER A 68 17.91 -9.16 -1.06
CA SER A 68 16.80 -9.75 -0.32
C SER A 68 15.47 -9.14 -0.76
N GLN A 69 14.42 -9.96 -0.87
CA GLN A 69 13.06 -9.48 -1.12
C GLN A 69 12.33 -9.08 0.18
N ASN A 70 12.94 -9.37 1.33
CA ASN A 70 12.36 -9.05 2.63
C ASN A 70 12.67 -7.58 2.97
N PRO A 71 11.67 -6.70 3.16
CA PRO A 71 11.91 -5.28 3.46
C PRO A 71 12.64 -5.06 4.79
N ALA A 72 12.63 -6.05 5.69
CA ALA A 72 13.40 -6.04 6.92
C ALA A 72 14.92 -5.93 6.69
N ALA A 73 15.40 -6.35 5.51
CA ALA A 73 16.80 -6.27 5.12
C ALA A 73 17.33 -4.82 4.99
N LEU A 74 16.44 -3.82 4.99
CA LEU A 74 16.83 -2.41 5.14
C LEU A 74 17.50 -2.11 6.49
N LEU A 75 17.25 -2.92 7.52
CA LEU A 75 17.91 -2.81 8.82
C LEU A 75 19.27 -3.51 8.85
N GLU A 76 19.69 -4.15 7.76
CA GLU A 76 20.96 -4.86 7.69
C GLU A 76 22.02 -4.05 6.92
N SER A 77 21.61 -3.00 6.21
CA SER A 77 22.49 -2.16 5.40
C SER A 77 22.60 -0.74 5.95
N SER A 78 23.80 -0.15 5.87
CA SER A 78 24.05 1.24 6.28
C SER A 78 23.19 2.24 5.49
N LEU A 79 22.97 1.98 4.20
CA LEU A 79 22.09 2.78 3.35
C LEU A 79 20.62 2.66 3.79
N GLY A 80 20.15 1.47 4.15
CA GLY A 80 18.79 1.28 4.64
C GLY A 80 18.54 2.01 5.97
N TYR A 81 19.49 1.97 6.92
CA TYR A 81 19.42 2.79 8.14
C TYR A 81 19.30 4.29 7.83
N PHE A 82 20.10 4.80 6.90
CA PHE A 82 20.03 6.20 6.49
C PHE A 82 18.67 6.57 5.90
N VAL A 83 18.10 5.71 5.06
CA VAL A 83 16.77 5.93 4.46
C VAL A 83 15.68 5.95 5.53
N ILE A 84 15.71 5.02 6.49
CA ILE A 84 14.76 4.98 7.61
C ILE A 84 14.87 6.24 8.47
N PHE A 85 16.10 6.64 8.81
CA PHE A 85 16.35 7.88 9.56
C PHE A 85 15.77 9.10 8.83
N LEU A 86 16.04 9.23 7.53
CA LEU A 86 15.51 10.31 6.70
C LEU A 86 13.97 10.30 6.66
N ALA A 87 13.37 9.12 6.51
CA ALA A 87 11.92 8.95 6.52
C ALA A 87 11.31 9.47 7.83
N VAL A 88 11.85 9.05 8.98
CA VAL A 88 11.38 9.49 10.31
C VAL A 88 11.54 11.00 10.48
N ALA A 89 12.69 11.56 10.10
CA ALA A 89 12.93 13.00 10.19
C ALA A 89 11.92 13.81 9.35
N VAL A 90 11.61 13.34 8.14
CA VAL A 90 10.61 13.97 7.26
C VAL A 90 9.22 13.87 7.85
N VAL A 91 8.80 12.70 8.35
CA VAL A 91 7.50 12.54 9.01
C VAL A 91 7.35 13.53 10.17
N ILE A 92 8.37 13.67 11.02
CA ILE A 92 8.34 14.60 12.15
C ILE A 92 8.23 16.05 11.66
N ALA A 93 9.05 16.47 10.69
CA ALA A 93 9.05 17.83 10.18
C ALA A 93 7.69 18.24 9.58
N PHE A 94 7.11 17.38 8.74
CA PHE A 94 5.80 17.61 8.15
C PHE A 94 4.66 17.55 9.17
N THR A 95 4.80 16.71 10.20
CA THR A 95 3.84 16.68 11.31
C THR A 95 3.81 18.02 12.02
N VAL A 96 4.97 18.59 12.40
CA VAL A 96 5.04 19.90 13.06
C VAL A 96 4.36 21.00 12.24
N VAL A 97 4.58 21.02 10.92
CA VAL A 97 3.93 21.98 10.02
C VAL A 97 2.40 21.81 10.02
N ASN A 98 1.91 20.57 9.94
CA ASN A 98 0.47 20.28 10.02
C ASN A 98 -0.14 20.73 11.36
N ILE A 99 0.59 20.55 12.47
CA ILE A 99 0.17 21.03 13.79
C ILE A 99 -0.01 22.55 13.77
N CYS A 100 0.97 23.29 13.26
CA CYS A 100 0.89 24.76 13.17
C CYS A 100 -0.34 25.21 12.38
N ILE A 101 -0.61 24.58 11.23
CA ILE A 101 -1.76 24.92 10.37
C ILE A 101 -3.09 24.60 11.08
N ALA A 102 -3.19 23.44 11.74
CA ALA A 102 -4.37 23.04 12.50
C ALA A 102 -4.64 23.97 13.71
N ILE A 103 -3.59 24.36 14.44
CA ILE A 103 -3.70 25.33 15.55
C ILE A 103 -4.29 26.66 15.06
N ARG A 104 -3.82 27.19 13.92
CA ARG A 104 -4.36 28.43 13.33
C ARG A 104 -5.82 28.31 12.93
N ARG A 105 -6.26 27.13 12.50
CA ARG A 105 -7.66 26.85 12.19
C ARG A 105 -8.50 26.79 13.47
N ILE A 106 -7.99 26.19 14.54
CA ILE A 106 -8.63 26.15 15.86
C ILE A 106 -8.72 27.57 16.47
N HIS A 107 -7.69 28.38 16.31
CA HIS A 107 -7.70 29.79 16.69
C HIS A 107 -8.76 30.61 15.95
N ASP A 108 -9.08 30.27 14.69
CA ASP A 108 -10.17 30.90 13.96
C ASP A 108 -11.56 30.55 14.53
N LEU A 109 -11.68 29.44 15.27
CA LEU A 109 -12.87 29.09 16.05
C LEU A 109 -12.88 29.73 17.45
N ASN A 110 -11.89 30.61 17.73
CA ASN A 110 -11.64 31.23 19.02
C ASN A 110 -11.52 30.20 20.16
N LYS A 111 -10.80 29.11 19.88
CA LYS A 111 -10.51 28.02 20.82
C LYS A 111 -9.00 27.90 21.02
N SER A 112 -8.58 27.27 22.11
CA SER A 112 -7.16 27.06 22.41
C SER A 112 -6.52 26.04 21.46
N GLY A 113 -5.29 26.32 21.00
CA GLY A 113 -4.51 25.40 20.16
C GLY A 113 -4.27 24.02 20.80
N TRP A 114 -4.38 23.90 22.12
CA TRP A 114 -4.33 22.63 22.85
C TRP A 114 -5.38 21.62 22.41
N LEU A 115 -6.52 22.05 21.86
CA LEU A 115 -7.50 21.13 21.28
C LEU A 115 -6.95 20.32 20.11
N TRP A 116 -5.79 20.70 19.55
CA TRP A 116 -5.09 19.87 18.58
C TRP A 116 -4.79 18.46 19.11
N LEU A 117 -4.59 18.29 20.42
CA LEU A 117 -4.35 16.96 21.03
C LEU A 117 -5.50 15.98 20.79
N LEU A 118 -6.72 16.47 20.51
CA LEU A 118 -7.85 15.61 20.14
C LEU A 118 -7.63 14.86 18.82
N PHE A 119 -6.72 15.32 17.95
CA PHE A 119 -6.32 14.59 16.74
C PHE A 119 -5.51 13.32 17.04
N LEU A 120 -4.95 13.18 18.24
CA LEU A 120 -4.20 11.98 18.66
C LEU A 120 -5.09 10.86 19.19
N ILE A 121 -6.36 11.15 19.49
CA ILE A 121 -7.31 10.17 20.02
C ILE A 121 -8.03 9.52 18.84
N PRO A 122 -7.91 8.19 18.63
CA PRO A 122 -8.63 7.50 17.57
C PRO A 122 -10.14 7.72 17.67
N LEU A 123 -10.82 7.74 16.52
CA LEU A 123 -12.25 8.03 16.34
C LEU A 123 -12.65 9.48 16.65
N VAL A 124 -12.21 10.03 17.80
CA VAL A 124 -12.42 11.44 18.15
C VAL A 124 -11.78 12.36 17.12
N ASN A 125 -10.60 12.00 16.62
CA ASN A 125 -9.90 12.74 15.59
C ASN A 125 -10.71 12.91 14.29
N ILE A 126 -11.54 11.93 13.91
CA ILE A 126 -12.39 11.99 12.71
C ILE A 126 -13.48 13.05 12.90
N PHE A 127 -14.27 12.94 13.98
CA PHE A 127 -15.36 13.88 14.26
C PHE A 127 -14.83 15.30 14.48
N PHE A 128 -13.74 15.44 15.25
CA PHE A 128 -13.11 16.72 15.49
C PHE A 128 -12.51 17.31 14.21
N GLY A 129 -11.89 16.50 13.36
CA GLY A 129 -11.37 16.93 12.06
C GLY A 129 -12.45 17.48 11.15
N ILE A 130 -13.58 16.78 11.03
CA ILE A 130 -14.75 17.26 10.25
C ILE A 130 -15.26 18.60 10.84
N TYR A 131 -15.39 18.69 12.16
CA TYR A 131 -15.79 19.92 12.82
C TYR A 131 -14.84 21.08 12.50
N VAL A 132 -13.53 20.90 12.68
CA VAL A 132 -12.51 21.92 12.39
C VAL A 132 -12.54 22.36 10.92
N MET A 133 -12.76 21.42 10.00
CA MET A 133 -12.83 21.66 8.56
C MET A 133 -14.09 22.44 8.14
N CYS A 134 -15.26 22.09 8.68
CA CYS A 134 -16.56 22.60 8.24
C CYS A 134 -17.07 23.81 9.04
N ALA A 135 -16.78 23.87 10.34
CA ALA A 135 -17.34 24.88 11.25
C ALA A 135 -17.00 26.30 10.78
N LYS A 136 -17.95 27.23 10.91
CA LYS A 136 -17.70 28.64 10.57
C LYS A 136 -16.77 29.27 11.62
N GLY A 137 -15.80 30.05 11.14
CA GLY A 137 -14.91 30.85 12.01
C GLY A 137 -15.64 31.98 12.73
N THR A 138 -14.98 32.59 13.72
CA THR A 138 -15.50 33.78 14.41
C THR A 138 -15.50 35.01 13.52
N GLU A 139 -16.61 35.74 13.50
CA GLU A 139 -16.72 37.01 12.78
C GLU A 139 -15.95 38.13 13.48
N GLY A 140 -15.28 38.98 12.70
CA GLY A 140 -14.52 40.11 13.24
C GLY A 140 -13.23 39.70 13.98
N ASN A 141 -12.83 40.53 14.93
CA ASN A 141 -11.59 40.35 15.69
C ASN A 141 -11.79 39.30 16.80
N ASN A 142 -10.81 38.43 17.02
CA ASN A 142 -10.84 37.46 18.12
C ASN A 142 -9.54 37.49 18.95
N ASN A 143 -9.43 36.61 19.94
CA ASN A 143 -8.27 36.56 20.85
C ASN A 143 -6.93 36.28 20.16
N TYR A 144 -6.96 35.80 18.92
CA TYR A 144 -5.81 35.41 18.10
C TYR A 144 -5.56 36.38 16.93
N GLY A 145 -6.30 37.48 16.87
CA GLY A 145 -6.11 38.58 15.91
C GLY A 145 -7.26 38.76 14.91
N PRO A 146 -7.06 39.68 13.94
CA PRO A 146 -8.08 39.99 12.95
C PRO A 146 -8.27 38.84 11.97
N GLN A 147 -9.45 38.80 11.35
CA GLN A 147 -9.74 37.84 10.32
C GLN A 147 -8.81 38.06 9.12
N ARG A 148 -8.04 37.03 8.76
CA ARG A 148 -7.24 37.03 7.54
C ARG A 148 -8.16 36.92 6.32
N GLN A 149 -7.94 37.78 5.33
CA GLN A 149 -8.56 37.63 4.03
C GLN A 149 -7.92 36.45 3.30
N THR A 150 -8.73 35.50 2.83
CA THR A 150 -8.26 34.37 2.03
C THR A 150 -8.01 34.85 0.60
N GLU A 151 -6.78 34.63 0.13
CA GLU A 151 -6.36 34.94 -1.24
C GLU A 151 -7.16 34.13 -2.27
N GLN A 152 -7.33 34.65 -3.49
CA GLN A 152 -8.10 33.96 -4.53
C GLN A 152 -7.51 32.59 -4.89
N THR A 153 -6.18 32.46 -4.90
CA THR A 153 -5.45 31.21 -5.13
C THR A 153 -5.73 30.18 -4.03
N GLU A 154 -5.76 30.61 -2.77
CA GLU A 154 -6.13 29.75 -1.65
C GLU A 154 -7.59 29.30 -1.73
N LYS A 155 -8.51 30.15 -2.21
CA LYS A 155 -9.90 29.75 -2.42
C LYS A 155 -10.02 28.64 -3.46
N LEU A 156 -9.35 28.82 -4.61
CA LEU A 156 -9.34 27.84 -5.69
C LEU A 156 -8.72 26.52 -5.23
N LEU A 157 -7.58 26.59 -4.55
CA LEU A 157 -6.86 25.40 -4.12
C LEU A 157 -7.61 24.65 -3.00
N GLY A 158 -8.20 25.38 -2.07
CA GLY A 158 -9.00 24.81 -1.00
C GLY A 158 -10.29 24.16 -1.52
N SER A 159 -10.96 24.75 -2.51
CA SER A 159 -12.14 24.13 -3.13
C SER A 159 -11.79 22.90 -3.95
N LEU A 160 -10.70 22.96 -4.73
CA LEU A 160 -10.18 21.81 -5.47
C LEU A 160 -9.89 20.65 -4.52
N TYR A 161 -9.22 20.92 -3.39
CA TYR A 161 -8.92 19.89 -2.42
C TYR A 161 -10.16 19.30 -1.76
N ALA A 162 -11.18 20.11 -1.47
CA ALA A 162 -12.45 19.61 -0.94
C ALA A 162 -13.14 18.64 -1.92
N VAL A 163 -13.14 18.97 -3.21
CA VAL A 163 -13.69 18.09 -4.26
C VAL A 163 -12.87 16.80 -4.38
N PHE A 164 -11.54 16.92 -4.38
CA PHE A 164 -10.64 15.77 -4.38
C PHE A 164 -10.91 14.85 -3.18
N LEU A 165 -11.07 15.41 -1.98
CA LEU A 165 -11.36 14.65 -0.76
C LEU A 165 -12.70 13.91 -0.88
N ALA A 166 -13.73 14.55 -1.43
CA ALA A 166 -15.03 13.91 -1.64
C ALA A 166 -14.94 12.73 -2.62
N ILE A 167 -14.24 12.91 -3.74
CA ILE A 167 -14.00 11.84 -4.72
C ILE A 167 -13.20 10.71 -4.07
N PHE A 168 -12.16 11.04 -3.33
CA PHE A 168 -11.31 10.07 -2.65
C PHE A 168 -12.09 9.21 -1.65
N ILE A 169 -12.99 9.82 -0.86
CA ILE A 169 -13.86 9.10 0.08
C ILE A 169 -14.76 8.10 -0.66
N VAL A 170 -15.39 8.51 -1.76
CA VAL A 170 -16.26 7.62 -2.55
C VAL A 170 -15.47 6.49 -3.21
N ALA A 171 -14.33 6.80 -3.81
CA ALA A 171 -13.46 5.82 -4.45
C ALA A 171 -12.92 4.80 -3.44
N TYR A 172 -12.39 5.27 -2.32
CA TYR A 172 -11.85 4.42 -1.26
C TYR A 172 -12.93 3.55 -0.63
N GLY A 173 -14.12 4.09 -0.37
CA GLY A 173 -15.27 3.33 0.12
C GLY A 173 -15.68 2.22 -0.85
N SER A 174 -15.70 2.52 -2.15
CA SER A 174 -16.02 1.54 -3.20
C SER A 174 -14.99 0.41 -3.28
N ILE A 175 -13.70 0.74 -3.21
CA ILE A 175 -12.61 -0.24 -3.18
C ILE A 175 -12.70 -1.10 -1.92
N ALA A 176 -12.96 -0.52 -0.76
CA ALA A 176 -13.09 -1.27 0.49
C ALA A 176 -14.23 -2.31 0.43
N VAL A 177 -15.40 -1.91 -0.07
CA VAL A 177 -16.55 -2.82 -0.27
C VAL A 177 -16.19 -3.94 -1.26
N TRP A 178 -15.49 -3.60 -2.34
CA TRP A 178 -15.03 -4.59 -3.32
C TRP A 178 -14.04 -5.59 -2.71
N VAL A 179 -13.05 -5.13 -1.95
CA VAL A 179 -12.06 -6.00 -1.27
C VAL A 179 -12.74 -6.94 -0.27
N ILE A 180 -13.68 -6.44 0.53
CA ILE A 180 -14.45 -7.26 1.48
C ILE A 180 -15.25 -8.35 0.74
N SER A 181 -15.87 -7.98 -0.39
CA SER A 181 -16.62 -8.93 -1.22
C SER A 181 -15.71 -9.97 -1.87
N MET A 182 -14.50 -9.57 -2.29
CA MET A 182 -13.50 -10.47 -2.88
C MET A 182 -12.98 -11.49 -1.85
N GLN A 183 -12.73 -11.09 -0.61
CA GLN A 183 -12.24 -12.00 0.45
C GLN A 183 -13.21 -13.17 0.72
N GLY A 184 -14.51 -12.96 0.57
CA GLY A 184 -15.50 -14.04 0.69
C GLY A 184 -15.48 -15.07 -0.45
N SER A 185 -14.85 -14.75 -1.59
CA SER A 185 -14.82 -15.60 -2.78
C SER A 185 -13.56 -16.48 -2.88
N ILE A 186 -12.48 -16.16 -2.14
CA ILE A 186 -11.18 -16.85 -2.20
C ILE A 186 -11.18 -18.27 -1.55
N PRO A 187 -11.88 -18.56 -0.44
CA PRO A 187 -11.77 -19.86 0.23
C PRO A 187 -12.25 -21.04 -0.63
N GLN A 188 -13.33 -20.87 -1.38
CA GLN A 188 -13.91 -21.95 -2.19
C GLN A 188 -13.04 -22.35 -3.38
N SER A 189 -12.30 -21.40 -3.97
CA SER A 189 -11.39 -21.72 -5.08
C SER A 189 -10.16 -22.50 -4.63
N MET A 190 -9.70 -22.32 -3.39
CA MET A 190 -8.54 -23.04 -2.86
C MET A 190 -8.88 -24.51 -2.58
N ASP A 191 -10.01 -24.79 -1.92
CA ASP A 191 -10.47 -26.17 -1.69
C ASP A 191 -10.69 -26.94 -3.01
N SER A 192 -11.22 -26.26 -4.03
CA SER A 192 -11.43 -26.87 -5.35
C SER A 192 -10.13 -27.15 -6.12
N MET A 193 -9.10 -26.32 -5.92
CA MET A 193 -7.78 -26.54 -6.54
C MET A 193 -7.04 -27.69 -5.86
N GLU A 194 -7.09 -27.75 -4.53
CA GLU A 194 -6.43 -28.81 -3.75
C GLU A 194 -7.07 -30.19 -4.05
N MET A 195 -8.40 -30.24 -4.21
CA MET A 195 -9.09 -31.47 -4.61
C MET A 195 -8.76 -31.91 -6.05
N SER A 196 -8.57 -30.96 -6.98
CA SER A 196 -8.18 -31.27 -8.36
C SER A 196 -6.74 -31.76 -8.47
N GLU A 197 -5.81 -31.20 -7.67
CA GLU A 197 -4.40 -31.60 -7.68
C GLU A 197 -4.23 -33.02 -7.13
N HIS A 198 -4.96 -33.35 -6.05
CA HIS A 198 -4.98 -34.69 -5.46
C HIS A 198 -5.52 -35.76 -6.41
N ASP A 199 -6.57 -35.46 -7.19
CA ASP A 199 -7.12 -36.40 -8.18
C ASP A 199 -6.13 -36.65 -9.33
N THR A 200 -5.43 -35.60 -9.79
CA THR A 200 -4.42 -35.75 -10.85
C THR A 200 -3.22 -36.57 -10.38
N SER A 201 -2.75 -36.40 -9.13
CA SER A 201 -1.62 -37.17 -8.60
C SER A 201 -1.96 -38.65 -8.41
N ASN A 202 -3.20 -38.98 -8.03
CA ASN A 202 -3.64 -40.36 -7.89
C ASN A 202 -3.71 -41.07 -9.24
N LEU A 203 -4.22 -40.39 -10.27
CA LEU A 203 -4.27 -40.92 -11.63
C LEU A 203 -2.87 -41.15 -12.21
N GLU A 204 -1.91 -40.25 -11.95
CA GLU A 204 -0.51 -40.47 -12.36
C GLU A 204 0.12 -41.68 -11.65
N GLN A 205 -0.18 -41.87 -10.37
CA GLN A 205 0.28 -43.04 -9.61
C GLN A 205 -0.33 -44.36 -10.13
N GLU A 206 -1.64 -44.38 -10.38
CA GLU A 206 -2.32 -45.56 -10.93
C GLU A 206 -1.77 -45.92 -12.32
N LEU A 207 -1.53 -44.93 -13.18
CA LEU A 207 -0.95 -45.15 -14.51
C LEU A 207 0.48 -45.69 -14.43
N ALA A 208 1.29 -45.19 -13.49
CA ALA A 208 2.67 -45.65 -13.28
C ALA A 208 2.71 -47.09 -12.76
N GLN A 209 1.80 -47.46 -11.85
CA GLN A 209 1.67 -48.84 -11.36
C GLN A 209 1.24 -49.80 -12.47
N ALA A 210 0.23 -49.41 -13.26
CA ALA A 210 -0.22 -50.22 -14.40
C ALA A 210 0.89 -50.41 -15.46
N ALA A 211 1.73 -49.40 -15.69
CA ALA A 211 2.87 -49.52 -16.59
C ALA A 211 3.93 -50.51 -16.08
N GLN A 212 4.20 -50.50 -14.77
CA GLN A 212 5.15 -51.43 -14.14
C GLN A 212 4.65 -52.88 -14.16
N GLU A 213 3.36 -53.11 -13.93
CA GLU A 213 2.77 -54.45 -14.03
C GLU A 213 2.87 -55.01 -15.45
N LEU A 214 2.67 -54.17 -16.47
CA LEU A 214 2.82 -54.57 -17.87
C LEU A 214 4.27 -54.91 -18.24
N GLU A 215 5.25 -54.19 -17.69
CA GLU A 215 6.67 -54.46 -17.93
C GLU A 215 7.09 -55.78 -17.27
N GLN A 216 6.68 -56.01 -16.02
CA GLN A 216 6.93 -57.29 -15.33
C GLN A 216 6.28 -58.48 -16.02
N THR A 217 5.03 -58.34 -16.48
CA THR A 217 4.36 -59.43 -17.21
C THR A 217 4.97 -59.67 -18.58
N SER A 218 5.49 -58.63 -19.25
CA SER A 218 6.27 -58.80 -20.49
C SER A 218 7.56 -59.58 -20.25
N ASP A 219 8.31 -59.22 -19.21
CA ASP A 219 9.58 -59.90 -18.85
C ASP A 219 9.34 -61.37 -18.44
N GLU A 220 8.28 -61.66 -17.69
CA GLU A 220 7.90 -63.04 -17.36
C GLU A 220 7.55 -63.86 -18.61
N ILE A 221 6.84 -63.26 -19.57
CA ILE A 221 6.51 -63.93 -20.84
C ILE A 221 7.78 -64.21 -21.64
N GLU A 222 8.69 -63.25 -21.74
CA GLU A 222 9.94 -63.40 -22.48
C GLU A 222 10.87 -64.45 -21.85
N HIS A 223 10.94 -64.48 -20.51
CA HIS A 223 11.72 -65.50 -19.81
C HIS A 223 11.12 -66.90 -19.95
N SER A 224 9.78 -67.02 -19.88
CA SER A 224 9.09 -68.30 -20.10
C SER A 224 9.24 -68.82 -21.54
N ALA A 225 9.34 -67.91 -22.52
CA ALA A 225 9.59 -68.27 -23.92
C ALA A 225 11.02 -68.78 -24.12
N GLN A 226 12.02 -68.19 -23.46
CA GLN A 226 13.40 -68.67 -23.48
C GLN A 226 13.56 -70.04 -22.81
N ASP A 227 12.89 -70.27 -21.67
CA ASP A 227 12.90 -71.57 -21.00
C ASP A 227 12.23 -72.67 -21.86
N ALA A 228 11.19 -72.31 -22.62
CA ALA A 228 10.55 -73.21 -23.58
C ALA A 228 11.46 -73.53 -24.79
N GLU A 229 12.22 -72.55 -25.29
CA GLU A 229 13.21 -72.79 -26.36
C GLU A 229 14.38 -73.67 -25.88
N GLN A 230 14.88 -73.44 -24.65
CA GLN A 230 16.01 -74.18 -24.10
C GLN A 230 15.66 -75.63 -23.72
N SER A 231 14.42 -75.88 -23.26
CA SER A 231 13.92 -77.23 -23.04
C SER A 231 13.75 -78.02 -24.34
N THR A 232 13.36 -77.36 -25.44
CA THR A 232 13.25 -77.97 -26.78
C THR A 232 14.63 -78.35 -27.35
N GLU A 233 15.66 -77.54 -27.11
CA GLU A 233 17.04 -77.83 -27.55
C GLU A 233 17.69 -78.97 -26.74
N THR A 234 17.34 -79.08 -25.45
CA THR A 234 17.85 -80.14 -24.57
C THR A 234 17.21 -81.51 -24.87
N GLU A 235 15.96 -81.54 -25.31
CA GLU A 235 15.28 -82.76 -25.75
C GLU A 235 15.91 -83.32 -27.04
N HIS A 236 16.30 -82.44 -27.97
CA HIS A 236 16.98 -82.82 -29.21
C HIS A 236 18.41 -83.37 -29.00
N LEU A 237 19.12 -82.94 -27.96
CA LEU A 237 20.44 -83.46 -27.58
C LEU A 237 20.38 -84.82 -26.86
N ASN A 238 19.25 -85.14 -26.22
CA ASN A 238 19.08 -86.38 -25.46
C ASN A 238 18.64 -87.56 -26.36
N GLU A 239 17.96 -87.29 -27.49
CA GLU A 239 17.67 -88.31 -28.50
C GLU A 239 18.94 -88.82 -29.22
N ASP A 240 19.93 -87.95 -29.47
CA ASP A 240 21.20 -88.35 -30.10
C ASP A 240 22.11 -89.19 -29.18
N SER A 241 22.02 -89.00 -27.85
CA SER A 241 22.79 -89.81 -26.89
C SER A 241 22.26 -91.24 -26.72
N HIS A 242 20.93 -91.43 -26.84
CA HIS A 242 20.31 -92.76 -26.76
C HIS A 242 20.46 -93.59 -28.04
N SER A 243 20.67 -92.96 -29.20
CA SER A 243 21.02 -93.67 -30.45
C SER A 243 22.40 -94.35 -30.37
N ASN A 244 23.40 -93.69 -29.77
CA ASN A 244 24.79 -94.18 -29.80
C ASN A 244 25.12 -95.26 -28.74
N THR A 245 24.22 -95.51 -27.78
CA THR A 245 24.42 -96.52 -26.73
C THR A 245 23.79 -97.88 -27.09
N GLN A 246 22.90 -97.95 -28.09
CA GLN A 246 22.34 -99.22 -28.57
C GLN A 246 23.21 -99.93 -29.63
N GLU A 247 24.19 -99.27 -30.25
CA GLU A 247 25.03 -99.91 -31.28
C GLU A 247 26.28 -100.65 -30.76
N VAL A 248 26.66 -100.47 -29.48
CA VAL A 248 27.90 -101.09 -28.92
C VAL A 248 27.66 -102.47 -28.28
N ASN A 249 26.41 -102.93 -28.14
CA ASN A 249 26.09 -104.22 -27.53
C ASN A 249 25.64 -105.32 -28.52
N GLN A 250 25.86 -105.10 -29.82
CA GLN A 250 25.70 -106.12 -30.86
C GLN A 250 26.80 -106.03 -31.91
N ARG A 251 28.03 -106.43 -31.56
CA ARG A 251 29.00 -107.12 -32.45
C ARG A 251 30.22 -107.61 -31.69
#